data_AF-A0A251UTA6-F1
#
_entry.id   AF-A0A251UTA6-F1
#
_cell.length_a   1.000
_cell.length_b   1.000
_cell.length_c   1.000
_cell.angle_alpha   90.00
_cell.angle_beta   90.00
_cell.angle_gamma   90.00
#
_symmetry.space_group_name_H-M   'P 1'
#
loop_
_entity.id
_entity.type
_entity.pdbx_description
1 polymer ?
#
loop_
_entity_poly.entity_id
_entity_poly.type
_entity_poly.pdbx_seq_one_letter_code
_entity_poly.pdbx_strand_id
1 'polypeptide(L)'
;MAHTKQTARKSIGGKAPRKKLATKAARKLAPATRGVKKPHRFRLGTVALREIMKYQKSNELLIRKLPFQRFVREISQDFKTDLRPTNTIVDLNHLSLSVSEPRGYPIYALTKLGEVN
;
A
#
# COMPACT_ATOMS: atom_id res chain seq x y z
N MET A 1 -49.84 -23.76 4.95
CA MET A 1 -49.20 -22.43 5.14
C MET A 1 -49.07 -22.20 6.64
N ALA A 2 -47.85 -22.21 7.18
CA ALA A 2 -47.61 -22.05 8.61
C ALA A 2 -47.21 -20.59 8.91
N HIS A 3 -47.97 -19.94 9.79
CA HIS A 3 -47.77 -18.54 10.17
C HIS A 3 -46.64 -18.45 11.23
N THR A 4 -45.45 -17.99 10.84
CA THR A 4 -44.37 -17.68 11.79
C THR A 4 -44.60 -16.30 12.41
N LYS A 5 -44.98 -16.26 13.70
CA LYS A 5 -45.06 -14.99 14.45
C LYS A 5 -43.65 -14.44 14.67
N GLN A 6 -43.41 -13.20 14.24
CA GLN A 6 -42.22 -12.42 14.51
C GLN A 6 -42.05 -12.25 16.03
N THR A 7 -41.07 -12.93 16.62
CA THR A 7 -40.64 -12.63 17.98
C THR A 7 -39.62 -11.49 17.95
N ALA A 8 -39.89 -10.40 18.67
CA ALA A 8 -38.98 -9.27 18.78
C ALA A 8 -37.60 -9.72 19.28
N ARG A 9 -36.58 -9.60 18.42
CA ARG A 9 -35.19 -9.72 18.86
C ARG A 9 -34.81 -8.44 19.61
N LYS A 10 -34.51 -8.55 20.91
CA LYS A 10 -33.85 -7.47 21.65
C LYS A 10 -32.42 -7.32 21.12
N SER A 11 -32.15 -6.28 20.33
CA SER A 11 -30.78 -5.87 20.01
C SER A 11 -30.20 -5.09 21.20
N ILE A 12 -29.66 -5.79 22.20
CA ILE A 12 -28.81 -5.14 23.20
C ILE A 12 -27.40 -5.09 22.60
N GLY A 13 -27.21 -4.12 21.71
CA GLY A 13 -25.99 -3.97 20.93
C GLY A 13 -25.56 -2.51 20.76
N GLY A 14 -25.93 -1.64 21.70
CA GLY A 14 -25.44 -0.27 21.77
C GLY A 14 -24.70 -0.06 23.09
N LYS A 15 -23.44 0.37 23.04
CA LYS A 15 -22.71 0.80 24.25
C LYS A 15 -23.48 1.93 24.91
N ALA A 16 -23.81 1.77 26.20
CA ALA A 16 -24.47 2.81 27.00
C ALA A 16 -23.63 4.10 27.04
N PRO A 17 -24.26 5.29 27.20
CA PRO A 17 -23.54 6.56 27.33
C PRO A 17 -22.66 6.53 28.58
N ARG A 18 -21.34 6.46 28.39
CA ARG A 18 -20.38 6.36 29.49
C ARG A 18 -20.14 7.75 30.09
N LYS A 19 -20.49 7.94 31.39
CA LYS A 19 -20.06 9.11 32.18
C LYS A 19 -18.54 9.28 32.08
N LYS A 20 -18.06 10.51 31.90
CA LYS A 20 -16.62 10.85 31.91
C LYS A 20 -16.11 10.91 33.34
N LEU A 21 -15.84 9.75 33.92
CA LEU A 21 -14.95 9.64 35.07
C LEU A 21 -13.58 9.20 34.57
N ALA A 22 -12.60 10.09 34.70
CA ALA A 22 -11.21 9.82 34.40
C ALA A 22 -10.74 8.67 35.29
N THR A 23 -10.54 7.51 34.69
CA THR A 23 -9.92 6.37 35.36
C THR A 23 -8.57 6.14 34.71
N LYS A 24 -7.56 6.64 35.43
CA LYS A 24 -6.13 6.37 35.26
C LYS A 24 -5.88 4.85 35.26
N ALA A 25 -4.88 4.45 34.50
CA ALA A 25 -4.62 3.09 34.05
C ALA A 25 -4.68 1.99 35.14
N ALA A 26 -5.68 1.11 35.04
CA ALA A 26 -5.58 -0.25 35.55
C ALA A 26 -5.08 -1.14 34.39
N ARG A 27 -3.75 -1.30 34.33
CA ARG A 27 -3.05 -2.15 33.37
C ARG A 27 -3.52 -3.59 33.58
N LYS A 28 -4.00 -4.24 32.52
CA LYS A 28 -4.48 -5.62 32.54
C LYS A 28 -3.41 -6.56 33.11
N LEU A 29 -3.68 -7.13 34.27
CA LEU A 29 -3.05 -8.35 34.77
C LEU A 29 -4.00 -9.51 34.44
N ALA A 30 -3.44 -10.62 33.96
CA ALA A 30 -4.09 -11.80 33.38
C ALA A 30 -4.52 -11.67 31.89
N PRO A 31 -3.89 -12.42 30.97
CA PRO A 31 -4.48 -12.70 29.67
C PRO A 31 -5.68 -13.63 29.90
N ALA A 32 -6.90 -13.10 29.74
CA ALA A 32 -8.08 -13.93 29.64
C ALA A 32 -7.85 -14.93 28.48
N THR A 33 -7.85 -16.22 28.78
CA THR A 33 -7.55 -17.38 27.94
C THR A 33 -8.59 -17.61 26.82
N ARG A 34 -9.12 -16.55 26.21
CA ARG A 34 -9.70 -16.67 24.86
C ARG A 34 -8.53 -16.64 23.89
N GLY A 35 -8.29 -17.78 23.24
CA GLY A 35 -7.19 -17.99 22.30
C GLY A 35 -6.94 -16.77 21.43
N VAL A 36 -5.70 -16.27 21.47
CA VAL A 36 -5.29 -15.10 20.69
C VAL A 36 -5.59 -15.38 19.22
N LYS A 37 -6.45 -14.57 18.60
CA LYS A 37 -6.72 -14.67 17.16
C LYS A 37 -5.38 -14.56 16.45
N LYS A 38 -5.08 -15.55 15.60
CA LYS A 38 -3.85 -15.57 14.80
C LYS A 38 -3.72 -14.23 14.06
N PRO A 39 -2.53 -13.61 14.03
CA PRO A 39 -2.29 -12.42 13.23
C PRO A 39 -2.72 -12.66 11.78
N HIS A 40 -3.48 -11.72 11.23
CA HIS A 40 -3.92 -11.81 9.85
C HIS A 40 -2.71 -11.65 8.91
N ARG A 41 -2.47 -12.64 8.05
CA ARG A 41 -1.47 -12.59 6.99
C ARG A 41 -2.17 -12.53 5.64
N PHE A 42 -1.77 -11.57 4.80
CA PHE A 42 -2.28 -11.49 3.43
C PHE A 42 -1.79 -12.67 2.58
N ARG A 43 -2.60 -13.05 1.58
CA ARG A 43 -2.20 -14.04 0.59
C ARG A 43 -1.04 -13.49 -0.26
N LEU A 44 -0.24 -14.41 -0.80
CA LEU A 44 0.78 -14.06 -1.79
C LEU A 44 0.16 -13.21 -2.91
N GLY A 45 0.92 -12.25 -3.44
CA GLY A 45 0.45 -11.31 -4.47
C GLY A 45 -0.44 -10.17 -3.96
N THR A 46 -1.15 -10.31 -2.83
CA THR A 46 -2.06 -9.24 -2.36
C THR A 46 -1.32 -7.96 -1.97
N VAL A 47 -0.16 -8.09 -1.33
CA VAL A 47 0.67 -6.94 -0.94
C VAL A 47 1.36 -6.34 -2.17
N ALA A 48 1.89 -7.18 -3.06
CA ALA A 48 2.54 -6.73 -4.29
C ALA A 48 1.59 -5.92 -5.18
N LEU A 49 0.35 -6.37 -5.40
CA LEU A 49 -0.63 -5.62 -6.18
C LEU A 49 -0.96 -4.26 -5.56
N ARG A 50 -1.04 -4.17 -4.23
CA ARG A 50 -1.27 -2.89 -3.53
C ARG A 50 -0.09 -1.94 -3.69
N GLU A 51 1.14 -2.45 -3.62
CA GLU A 51 2.35 -1.66 -3.82
C GLU A 51 2.46 -1.15 -5.26
N ILE A 52 2.19 -2.01 -6.26
CA ILE A 52 2.14 -1.62 -7.68
C ILE A 52 1.13 -0.49 -7.90
N MET A 53 -0.11 -0.66 -7.39
CA MET A 53 -1.14 0.37 -7.51
C MET A 53 -0.76 1.68 -6.80
N LYS A 54 -0.07 1.60 -5.65
CA LYS A 54 0.39 2.78 -4.91
C LYS A 54 1.43 3.56 -5.73
N TYR A 55 2.49 2.90 -6.20
CA TYR A 55 3.60 3.54 -6.91
C TYR A 55 3.24 4.00 -8.33
N GLN A 56 2.22 3.39 -8.94
CA GLN A 56 1.68 3.89 -10.22
C GLN A 56 0.75 5.09 -10.03
N LYS A 57 0.18 5.29 -8.82
CA LYS A 57 -0.67 6.44 -8.52
C LYS A 57 0.14 7.70 -8.20
N SER A 58 1.34 7.54 -7.63
CA SER A 58 2.21 8.65 -7.22
C SER A 58 3.61 8.46 -7.76
N ASN A 59 4.22 9.51 -8.27
CA ASN A 59 5.60 9.47 -8.78
C ASN A 59 6.64 9.75 -7.67
N GLU A 60 6.52 9.11 -6.51
CA GLU A 60 7.54 9.23 -5.45
C GLU A 60 8.79 8.41 -5.81
N LEU A 61 9.97 8.89 -5.43
CA LEU A 61 11.21 8.15 -5.67
C LEU A 61 11.22 6.85 -4.85
N LEU A 62 11.47 5.73 -5.53
CA LEU A 62 11.59 4.42 -4.89
C LEU A 62 12.89 4.27 -4.07
N ILE A 63 13.90 5.08 -4.39
CA ILE A 63 15.19 5.10 -3.71
C ILE A 63 15.38 6.48 -3.07
N ARG A 64 15.93 6.51 -1.84
CA ARG A 64 16.20 7.77 -1.13
C ARG A 64 17.22 8.62 -1.91
N LYS A 65 16.98 9.93 -1.96
CA LYS A 65 17.84 10.88 -2.71
C LYS A 65 19.31 10.88 -2.27
N LEU A 66 19.57 10.99 -0.96
CA LEU A 66 20.93 11.15 -0.44
C LEU A 66 21.89 9.96 -0.71
N PRO A 67 21.54 8.69 -0.45
CA PRO A 67 22.43 7.58 -0.77
C PRO A 67 22.66 7.43 -2.28
N PHE A 68 21.63 7.65 -3.10
CA PHE A 68 21.79 7.64 -4.57
C PHE A 68 22.71 8.75 -5.07
N GLN A 69 22.57 9.96 -4.53
CA GLN A 69 23.45 11.09 -4.84
C GLN A 69 24.91 10.80 -4.45
N ARG A 70 25.16 10.17 -3.31
CA ARG A 70 26.51 9.76 -2.89
C ARG A 70 27.09 8.73 -3.84
N PHE A 71 26.31 7.73 -4.23
CA PHE A 71 26.71 6.71 -5.19
C PHE A 71 27.06 7.30 -6.56
N VAL A 72 26.25 8.22 -7.09
CA VAL A 72 26.55 8.89 -8.37
C VAL A 72 27.87 9.69 -8.27
N ARG A 73 28.13 10.35 -7.13
CA ARG A 73 29.39 11.09 -6.90
C ARG A 73 30.60 10.17 -6.82
N GLU A 74 30.47 9.04 -6.12
CA GLU A 74 31.52 8.02 -6.02
C GLU A 74 31.94 7.55 -7.41
N ILE A 75 31.00 7.10 -8.23
CA ILE A 75 31.28 6.65 -9.61
C ILE A 75 31.88 7.79 -10.45
N SER A 76 31.31 9.00 -10.36
CA SER A 76 31.75 10.12 -11.21
C SER A 76 33.19 10.55 -10.93
N GLN A 77 33.64 10.42 -9.67
CA GLN A 77 34.99 10.78 -9.25
C GLN A 77 36.06 9.95 -9.98
N ASP A 78 35.75 8.68 -10.28
CA ASP A 78 36.67 7.76 -10.98
C ASP A 78 36.88 8.14 -12.46
N PHE A 79 35.95 8.89 -13.06
CA PHE A 79 36.03 9.30 -14.47
C PHE A 79 36.55 10.73 -14.65
N LYS A 80 36.06 11.69 -13.87
CA LYS A 80 36.51 13.10 -13.89
C LYS A 80 36.26 13.76 -12.53
N THR A 81 37.33 14.28 -11.92
CA THR A 81 37.32 14.86 -10.57
C THR A 81 36.49 16.13 -10.43
N ASP A 82 36.22 16.85 -11.52
CA ASP A 82 35.52 18.15 -11.52
C ASP A 82 34.05 18.06 -11.97
N LEU A 83 33.51 16.85 -12.11
CA LEU A 83 32.09 16.68 -12.42
C LEU A 83 31.25 17.15 -11.23
N ARG A 84 30.64 18.33 -11.38
CA ARG A 84 29.60 18.84 -10.48
C ARG A 84 28.26 18.24 -10.91
N PRO A 85 27.69 17.24 -10.21
CA PRO A 85 26.36 16.75 -10.56
C PRO A 85 25.36 17.88 -10.38
N THR A 86 24.67 18.25 -11.46
CA THR A 86 23.59 19.23 -11.40
C THR A 86 22.40 18.63 -10.66
N ASN A 87 21.63 19.48 -9.97
CA ASN A 87 20.42 19.03 -9.27
C ASN A 87 19.44 18.33 -10.24
N THR A 88 19.42 18.78 -11.50
CA THR A 88 18.65 18.14 -12.57
C THR A 88 19.11 16.72 -12.82
N ILE A 89 20.39 16.38 -12.96
CA ILE A 89 20.81 14.99 -13.27
C ILE A 89 20.47 14.01 -12.13
N VAL A 90 20.54 14.48 -10.88
CA VAL A 90 20.15 13.66 -9.71
C VAL A 90 18.63 13.48 -9.63
N ASP A 91 17.86 14.46 -10.10
CA ASP A 91 16.40 14.44 -10.09
C ASP A 91 15.76 13.93 -11.41
N LEU A 92 16.47 13.93 -12.54
CA LEU A 92 15.95 13.70 -13.91
C LEU A 92 15.64 12.24 -14.23
N ASN A 93 15.95 11.29 -13.35
CA ASN A 93 15.31 9.97 -13.39
C ASN A 93 13.77 10.06 -13.18
N HIS A 94 13.24 11.25 -12.85
CA HIS A 94 11.81 11.54 -12.72
C HIS A 94 11.09 11.86 -14.05
N LEU A 95 11.80 12.17 -15.14
CA LEU A 95 11.16 12.60 -16.41
C LEU A 95 11.22 11.56 -17.56
N SER A 96 12.12 10.57 -17.50
CA SER A 96 12.34 9.63 -18.60
C SER A 96 11.38 8.42 -18.64
N LEU A 97 10.53 8.24 -17.62
CA LEU A 97 9.36 7.36 -17.70
C LEU A 97 8.09 8.21 -17.89
N SER A 98 8.07 9.03 -18.93
CA SER A 98 6.82 9.30 -19.63
C SER A 98 6.42 8.02 -20.37
N VAL A 99 6.08 6.97 -19.62
CA VAL A 99 5.27 5.88 -20.16
C VAL A 99 3.96 6.55 -20.53
N SER A 100 3.81 6.75 -21.83
CA SER A 100 2.55 6.95 -22.53
C SER A 100 1.35 6.63 -21.65
N GLU A 101 0.52 7.65 -21.41
CA GLU A 101 -0.77 7.55 -20.75
C GLU A 101 -1.43 6.19 -20.99
N PRO A 102 -1.71 5.36 -19.97
CA PRO A 102 -2.63 4.27 -20.15
C PRO A 102 -4.01 4.91 -20.14
N ARG A 103 -4.43 5.47 -21.28
CA ARG A 103 -5.83 5.70 -21.57
C ARG A 103 -6.51 4.32 -21.58
N GLY A 104 -6.99 3.89 -20.41
CA GLY A 104 -8.13 3.00 -20.24
C GLY A 104 -8.25 1.77 -21.15
N TYR A 105 -7.19 0.99 -21.36
CA TYR A 105 -7.32 -0.34 -21.95
C TYR A 105 -6.91 -1.41 -20.94
N PRO A 106 -7.85 -2.25 -20.50
CA PRO A 106 -7.57 -3.30 -19.55
C PRO A 106 -6.79 -4.45 -20.21
N ILE A 107 -6.11 -5.21 -19.37
CA ILE A 107 -5.14 -6.28 -19.66
C ILE A 107 -5.84 -7.54 -20.25
N TYR A 108 -6.91 -7.40 -21.04
CA TYR A 108 -7.74 -8.51 -21.55
C TYR A 108 -7.76 -8.64 -23.08
N ALA A 109 -6.73 -8.19 -23.80
CA ALA A 109 -6.66 -8.37 -25.26
C ALA A 109 -5.50 -9.30 -25.65
N LEU A 110 -5.47 -10.50 -25.09
CA LEU A 110 -4.58 -11.61 -25.49
C LEU A 110 -5.38 -12.81 -26.03
N THR A 111 -6.43 -12.54 -26.78
CA THR A 111 -7.14 -13.55 -27.58
C THR A 111 -7.70 -12.88 -28.83
N LYS A 112 -6.90 -12.83 -29.90
CA LYS A 112 -7.31 -12.84 -31.31
C LYS A 112 -6.05 -13.05 -32.17
N LEU A 113 -5.31 -14.13 -31.89
CA LEU A 113 -4.50 -14.78 -32.91
C LEU A 113 -5.33 -15.96 -33.42
N GLY A 114 -5.75 -15.87 -34.69
CA GLY A 114 -6.25 -17.02 -35.45
C GLY A 114 -7.73 -16.96 -35.81
N GLU A 115 -8.11 -16.07 -36.72
CA GLU A 115 -9.14 -16.36 -37.74
C GLU A 115 -8.74 -15.64 -39.04
N VAL A 116 -7.86 -16.31 -39.79
CA VAL A 116 -7.74 -16.15 -41.25
C VAL A 116 -8.24 -17.46 -41.84
N ASN A 117 -9.48 -17.44 -42.34
CA ASN A 117 -9.98 -18.18 -43.49
C ASN A 117 -11.23 -17.45 -43.98
#